data_AF-T0Y918-F1
#
_entry.id   AF-T0Y918-F1
#
_cell.length_a   1.000
_cell.length_b   1.000
_cell.length_c   1.000
_cell.angle_alpha   90.00
_cell.angle_beta   90.00
_cell.angle_gamma   90.00
#
_symmetry.space_group_name_H-M   'P 1'
#
loop_
_entity.id
_entity.type
_entity.pdbx_description
1 polymer ?
#
loop_
_entity_poly.entity_id
_entity_poly.type
_entity_poly.pdbx_seq_one_letter_code
_entity_poly.pdbx_strand_id
1 'polypeptide(L)'
;MTEEQRAALGTIRKGRGGVFLLHGITGSGKTEVYFRLIEDALSEGRGALLLVPEIALTAQLVSLIERRFGQRAAVLHSAVGEAARKDALRRLRQGVADVAVGPRSAVFAPLDRWGGDRRRAARRGATSRRRRHAITPRTSPCSVPRAAG
;
A
#
# COMPACT_ATOMS: atom_id res chain seq x y z
N MET A 1 15.36 7.89 9.33
CA MET A 1 15.73 8.14 7.91
C MET A 1 17.15 8.66 7.88
N THR A 2 18.01 8.01 7.10
CA THR A 2 19.43 8.38 6.95
C THR A 2 19.58 9.62 6.07
N GLU A 3 20.78 10.21 6.07
CA GLU A 3 21.08 11.37 5.20
C GLU A 3 21.00 10.99 3.72
N GLU A 4 21.55 9.84 3.33
CA GLU A 4 21.49 9.33 1.96
C GLU A 4 20.05 9.14 1.47
N GLN A 5 19.16 8.64 2.31
CA GLN A 5 17.74 8.50 1.98
C GLN A 5 17.09 9.87 1.77
N ARG A 6 17.45 10.89 2.57
CA ARG A 6 16.93 12.26 2.41
C ARG A 6 17.42 12.89 1.11
N ALA A 7 18.70 12.72 0.80
CA ALA A 7 19.28 13.17 -0.46
C ALA A 7 18.59 12.53 -1.67
N ALA A 8 18.38 11.21 -1.64
CA ALA A 8 17.67 10.49 -2.70
C ALA A 8 16.24 11.00 -2.90
N LEU A 9 15.46 11.17 -1.81
CA LEU A 9 14.12 11.77 -1.88
C LEU A 9 14.15 13.18 -2.45
N GLY A 10 15.12 14.00 -2.03
CA GLY A 10 15.30 15.36 -2.54
C GLY A 10 15.51 15.39 -4.05
N THR A 11 16.36 14.50 -4.58
CA THR A 11 16.60 14.37 -6.02
C THR A 11 15.34 13.94 -6.77
N ILE A 12 14.65 12.91 -6.29
CA ILE A 12 13.44 12.38 -6.95
C ILE A 12 12.33 13.45 -6.99
N ARG A 13 12.11 14.17 -5.89
CA ARG A 13 11.12 15.25 -5.79
C ARG A 13 11.38 16.37 -6.79
N LYS A 14 12.65 16.70 -7.06
CA LYS A 14 13.03 17.75 -8.01
C LYS A 14 12.79 17.35 -9.46
N GLY A 15 12.94 16.08 -9.83
CA GLY A 15 12.85 15.65 -11.23
C GLY A 15 11.44 15.37 -11.78
N ARG A 16 10.37 15.77 -11.06
CA ARG A 16 8.98 15.91 -11.57
C ARG A 16 8.52 14.89 -12.63
N GLY A 17 8.50 13.60 -12.27
CA GLY A 17 7.95 12.55 -13.14
C GLY A 17 8.97 11.79 -14.01
N GLY A 18 10.27 11.99 -13.75
CA GLY A 18 11.33 11.17 -14.34
C GLY A 18 11.37 9.72 -13.84
N VAL A 19 12.14 8.88 -14.55
CA VAL A 19 12.48 7.52 -14.13
C VAL A 19 13.76 7.55 -13.32
N PHE A 20 13.77 6.91 -12.15
CA PHE A 20 14.91 6.89 -11.23
C PHE A 20 15.28 5.46 -10.87
N LEU A 21 16.59 5.18 -10.81
CA LEU A 21 17.15 3.96 -10.25
C LEU A 21 17.68 4.25 -8.85
N LEU A 22 17.10 3.63 -7.83
CA LEU A 22 17.60 3.71 -6.46
C LEU A 22 18.54 2.53 -6.17
N HIS A 23 19.84 2.75 -6.33
CA HIS A 23 20.85 1.73 -6.02
C HIS A 23 21.12 1.66 -4.51
N GLY A 24 21.36 0.45 -4.01
CA GLY A 24 21.85 0.20 -2.66
C GLY A 24 21.89 -1.29 -2.36
N ILE A 25 22.52 -1.70 -1.27
CA ILE A 25 22.48 -3.10 -0.82
C ILE A 25 21.16 -3.43 -0.12
N THR A 26 20.86 -4.71 0.11
CA THR A 26 19.73 -5.12 0.98
C THR A 26 19.94 -4.57 2.39
N GLY A 27 18.88 -4.15 3.08
CA GLY A 27 18.98 -3.55 4.42
C GLY A 27 19.31 -2.05 4.45
N SER A 28 19.68 -1.43 3.32
CA SER A 28 19.88 0.05 3.20
C SER A 28 18.61 0.89 3.38
N GLY A 29 17.45 0.25 3.54
CA GLY A 29 16.18 0.92 3.80
C GLY A 29 15.50 1.54 2.57
N LYS A 30 15.75 1.03 1.35
CA LYS A 30 15.05 1.50 0.13
C LYS A 30 13.52 1.49 0.26
N THR A 31 12.98 0.50 0.98
CA THR A 31 11.54 0.40 1.25
C THR A 31 10.99 1.66 1.91
N GLU A 32 11.75 2.29 2.82
CA GLU A 32 11.32 3.55 3.45
C GLU A 32 11.28 4.69 2.42
N VAL A 33 12.25 4.74 1.50
CA VAL A 33 12.24 5.72 0.40
C VAL A 33 11.00 5.52 -0.47
N TYR A 34 10.66 4.28 -0.84
CA TYR A 34 9.45 3.98 -1.62
C TYR A 34 8.18 4.41 -0.89
N PHE A 35 8.08 4.10 0.41
CA PHE A 35 6.91 4.47 1.20
C PHE A 35 6.74 5.98 1.34
N ARG A 36 7.84 6.73 1.49
CA ARG A 36 7.81 8.19 1.50
C ARG A 36 7.36 8.78 0.18
N LEU A 37 7.81 8.25 -0.95
CA LEU A 37 7.36 8.67 -2.28
C LEU A 37 5.87 8.38 -2.51
N ILE A 38 5.39 7.24 -2.01
CA ILE A 38 3.97 6.91 -2.01
C ILE A 38 3.22 7.94 -1.17
N GLU A 39 3.65 8.24 0.06
CA GLU A 39 3.03 9.27 0.91
C GLU A 39 2.97 10.64 0.23
N ASP A 40 4.05 11.07 -0.43
CA ASP A 40 4.09 12.33 -1.16
C ASP A 40 3.02 12.34 -2.27
N ALA A 41 2.96 11.30 -3.10
CA ALA A 41 1.96 11.17 -4.16
C ALA A 41 0.53 11.22 -3.58
N LEU A 42 0.31 10.51 -2.49
CA LEU A 42 -0.96 10.46 -1.77
C LEU A 42 -1.35 11.83 -1.17
N SER A 43 -0.38 12.60 -0.67
CA SER A 43 -0.59 13.95 -0.12
C SER A 43 -1.05 14.94 -1.19
N GLU A 44 -0.63 14.71 -2.43
CA GLU A 44 -1.06 15.46 -3.61
C GLU A 44 -2.36 14.93 -4.22
N GLY A 45 -3.00 13.97 -3.56
CA GLY A 45 -4.24 13.35 -4.00
C GLY A 45 -4.09 12.40 -5.19
N ARG A 46 -2.85 12.00 -5.53
CA ARG A 46 -2.51 11.02 -6.57
C ARG A 46 -2.54 9.60 -6.00
N GLY A 47 -2.76 8.62 -6.85
CA GLY A 47 -2.64 7.19 -6.50
C GLY A 47 -1.21 6.69 -6.66
N ALA A 48 -0.90 5.53 -6.07
CA ALA A 48 0.41 4.90 -6.21
C ALA A 48 0.31 3.40 -6.50
N LEU A 49 1.25 2.89 -7.30
CA LEU A 49 1.42 1.48 -7.60
C LEU A 49 2.81 1.04 -7.15
N LEU A 50 2.87 0.04 -6.27
CA LEU A 50 4.11 -0.61 -5.88
C LEU A 50 4.16 -2.01 -6.50
N LEU A 51 5.00 -2.17 -7.52
CA LEU A 51 5.26 -3.47 -8.12
C LEU A 51 6.34 -4.20 -7.33
N VAL A 52 6.03 -5.41 -6.90
CA VAL A 52 6.93 -6.29 -6.16
C VAL A 52 6.98 -7.65 -6.85
N PRO A 53 8.12 -8.35 -6.91
CA PRO A 53 8.15 -9.72 -7.42
C PRO A 53 7.14 -10.59 -6.69
N GLU A 54 6.44 -11.49 -7.39
CA GLU A 54 5.37 -12.31 -6.81
C GLU A 54 5.88 -13.14 -5.61
N ILE A 55 7.06 -13.73 -5.75
CA ILE A 55 7.78 -14.45 -4.70
C ILE A 55 8.23 -13.57 -3.53
N ALA A 56 8.35 -12.26 -3.74
CA ALA A 56 8.81 -11.30 -2.73
C ALA A 56 7.64 -10.65 -1.96
N LEU A 57 6.40 -10.94 -2.34
CA LEU A 57 5.21 -10.49 -1.61
C LEU A 57 4.96 -11.36 -0.38
N THR A 58 5.96 -11.39 0.50
CA THR A 58 5.92 -12.14 1.75
C THR A 58 4.92 -11.52 2.72
N ALA A 59 4.44 -12.31 3.68
CA ALA A 59 3.57 -11.83 4.75
C ALA A 59 4.18 -10.63 5.50
N GLN A 60 5.51 -10.61 5.66
CA GLN A 60 6.23 -9.49 6.28
C GLN A 60 6.05 -8.18 5.49
N LEU A 61 6.19 -8.21 4.16
CA LEU A 61 6.02 -7.03 3.33
C LEU A 61 4.56 -6.56 3.34
N VAL A 62 3.61 -7.49 3.26
CA VAL A 62 2.17 -7.19 3.38
C VAL A 62 1.88 -6.51 4.72
N SER A 63 2.35 -7.05 5.84
CA SER A 63 2.17 -6.44 7.15
C SER A 63 2.83 -5.05 7.25
N LEU A 64 3.96 -4.82 6.59
CA LEU A 64 4.57 -3.48 6.54
C LEU A 64 3.69 -2.48 5.80
N ILE A 65 3.14 -2.88 4.65
CA ILE A 65 2.22 -2.06 3.85
C ILE A 65 0.94 -1.77 4.63
N GLU A 66 0.35 -2.79 5.27
CA GLU A 66 -0.86 -2.64 6.08
C GLU A 66 -0.63 -1.72 7.28
N ARG A 67 0.51 -1.86 7.99
CA ARG A 67 0.87 -0.95 9.07
C ARG A 67 1.06 0.49 8.60
N ARG A 68 1.60 0.69 7.40
CA ARG A 68 1.92 2.03 6.87
C ARG A 68 0.73 2.73 6.24
N PHE A 69 -0.09 2.00 5.48
CA PHE A 69 -1.15 2.56 4.65
C PHE A 69 -2.56 2.08 5.04
N GLY A 70 -2.68 1.02 5.85
CA GLY A 70 -3.96 0.51 6.34
C GLY A 70 -4.96 0.26 5.21
N GLN A 71 -6.18 0.77 5.38
CA GLN A 71 -7.26 0.62 4.39
C GLN A 71 -7.00 1.34 3.06
N ARG A 72 -5.96 2.15 2.96
CA ARG A 72 -5.58 2.81 1.71
C ARG A 72 -4.82 1.90 0.75
N ALA A 73 -4.26 0.81 1.26
CA ALA A 73 -3.60 -0.20 0.44
C ALA A 73 -4.54 -1.33 0.04
N ALA A 74 -4.42 -1.74 -1.21
CA ALA A 74 -5.04 -2.93 -1.79
C ALA A 74 -3.93 -3.83 -2.32
N VAL A 75 -3.78 -5.01 -1.72
CA VAL A 75 -2.79 -6.01 -2.13
C VAL A 75 -3.45 -6.96 -3.13
N LEU A 76 -2.83 -7.13 -4.30
CA LEU A 76 -3.31 -7.93 -5.42
C LEU A 76 -2.27 -9.00 -5.73
N HIS A 77 -2.58 -10.28 -5.52
CA HIS A 77 -1.75 -11.40 -5.98
C HIS A 77 -2.57 -12.68 -6.13
N SER A 78 -1.96 -13.70 -6.73
CA SER A 78 -2.56 -15.01 -7.03
C SER A 78 -3.03 -15.75 -5.77
N ALA A 79 -2.25 -15.69 -4.69
CA ALA A 79 -2.61 -16.34 -3.42
C ALA A 79 -3.70 -15.61 -2.60
N VAL A 80 -4.22 -14.47 -3.06
CA VAL A 80 -5.45 -13.86 -2.48
C VAL A 80 -6.67 -14.55 -3.07
N GLY A 81 -7.56 -15.05 -2.23
CA GLY A 81 -8.83 -15.62 -2.66
C GLY A 81 -9.68 -14.64 -3.49
N GLU A 82 -10.48 -15.17 -4.41
CA GLU A 82 -11.27 -14.37 -5.36
C GLU A 82 -12.10 -13.26 -4.69
N ALA A 83 -12.78 -13.56 -3.57
CA ALA A 83 -13.62 -12.61 -2.87
C ALA A 83 -12.81 -11.40 -2.35
N ALA A 84 -11.64 -11.67 -1.74
CA ALA A 84 -10.74 -10.64 -1.25
C ALA A 84 -10.12 -9.83 -2.40
N ARG A 85 -9.78 -10.47 -3.51
CA ARG A 85 -9.30 -9.78 -4.72
C ARG A 85 -10.39 -8.86 -5.31
N LYS A 86 -11.64 -9.32 -5.36
CA LYS A 86 -12.80 -8.51 -5.82
C LYS A 86 -13.04 -7.32 -4.89
N ASP A 87 -12.94 -7.49 -3.57
CA ASP A 87 -13.01 -6.38 -2.60
C ASP A 87 -11.89 -5.36 -2.81
N ALA A 88 -10.64 -5.82 -2.96
CA ALA A 88 -9.48 -4.96 -3.20
C ALA A 88 -9.67 -4.11 -4.48
N LEU A 89 -10.10 -4.73 -5.58
CA LEU A 89 -10.39 -4.03 -6.84
C LEU A 89 -11.55 -3.04 -6.70
N ARG A 90 -12.61 -3.41 -5.95
CA ARG A 90 -13.74 -2.52 -5.67
C ARG A 90 -13.29 -1.30 -4.87
N ARG A 91 -12.46 -1.47 -3.84
CA ARG A 91 -11.93 -0.38 -3.01
C ARG A 91 -11.07 0.58 -3.83
N LEU A 92 -10.27 0.07 -4.76
CA LEU A 92 -9.48 0.88 -5.69
C LEU A 92 -10.39 1.73 -6.61
N ARG A 93 -11.39 1.11 -7.25
CA ARG A 93 -12.38 1.81 -8.11
C ARG A 93 -13.23 2.85 -7.37
N GLN A 94 -13.52 2.61 -6.09
CA GLN A 94 -14.27 3.56 -5.26
C GLN A 94 -13.36 4.67 -4.69
N GLY A 95 -12.05 4.55 -4.87
CA GLY A 95 -11.05 5.45 -4.30
C GLY A 95 -10.93 5.36 -2.77
N VAL A 96 -11.44 4.27 -2.16
CA VAL A 96 -11.24 3.93 -0.75
C VAL A 96 -9.79 3.50 -0.52
N ALA A 97 -9.27 2.68 -1.44
CA ALA A 97 -7.85 2.42 -1.58
C ALA A 97 -7.29 3.28 -2.72
N ASP A 98 -6.11 3.83 -2.50
CA ASP A 98 -5.36 4.62 -3.49
C ASP A 98 -3.89 4.20 -3.61
N VAL A 99 -3.52 3.10 -2.94
CA VAL A 99 -2.26 2.38 -3.14
C VAL A 99 -2.57 0.96 -3.61
N ALA A 100 -2.08 0.58 -4.78
CA ALA A 100 -2.10 -0.82 -5.24
C ALA A 100 -0.72 -1.45 -5.04
N VAL A 101 -0.67 -2.67 -4.52
CA VAL A 101 0.58 -3.43 -4.38
C VAL A 101 0.40 -4.82 -4.96
N GLY A 102 1.36 -5.30 -5.75
CA GLY A 102 1.32 -6.65 -6.28
C GLY A 102 2.40 -6.97 -7.31
N PRO A 103 2.34 -8.15 -7.94
CA PRO A 103 3.23 -8.54 -9.02
C PRO A 103 2.95 -7.74 -10.29
N ARG A 104 3.63 -8.08 -11.38
CA ARG A 104 3.51 -7.38 -12.67
C ARG A 104 2.05 -7.20 -13.12
N SER A 105 1.17 -8.16 -12.84
CA SER A 105 -0.26 -8.07 -13.17
C SER A 105 -1.01 -6.95 -12.44
N ALA A 106 -0.48 -6.42 -11.33
CA ALA A 106 -1.04 -5.26 -10.63
C ALA A 106 -0.92 -3.95 -11.42
N VAL A 107 -0.19 -3.92 -12.53
CA VAL A 107 -0.21 -2.79 -13.48
C VAL A 107 -1.61 -2.46 -13.99
N PHE A 108 -2.51 -3.45 -14.01
CA PHE A 108 -3.92 -3.29 -14.39
C PHE A 108 -4.84 -2.87 -13.22
N ALA A 109 -4.26 -2.51 -12.07
CA ALA A 109 -5.04 -2.02 -10.94
C ALA A 109 -5.82 -0.75 -11.33
N PRO A 110 -7.14 -0.69 -11.08
CA PRO A 110 -7.97 0.45 -11.43
C PRO A 110 -7.73 1.59 -10.43
N LEU A 111 -6.63 2.30 -10.64
CA LEU A 111 -6.24 3.48 -9.88
C LEU A 111 -6.69 4.71 -10.66
N ASP A 112 -7.80 5.31 -10.25
CA ASP A 112 -8.42 6.46 -10.95
C ASP A 112 -7.53 7.73 -11.03
N ARG A 113 -6.31 7.73 -10.45
CA ARG A 113 -5.58 8.94 -10.07
C ARG A 113 -4.11 8.95 -10.48
N TRP A 114 -3.81 8.56 -11.72
CA TRP A 114 -2.43 8.57 -12.24
C TRP A 114 -1.90 9.99 -12.54
N GLY A 115 -2.77 11.00 -12.67
CA GLY A 115 -2.40 12.34 -13.19
C GLY A 115 -2.89 13.56 -12.41
N GLY A 116 -3.34 13.43 -11.15
CA GLY A 116 -3.62 14.61 -10.30
C GLY A 116 -4.87 15.43 -10.65
N ASP A 117 -5.94 14.83 -11.19
CA ASP A 117 -7.23 15.53 -11.27
C ASP A 117 -7.78 15.82 -9.85
N ARG A 118 -7.64 17.09 -9.44
CA ARG A 118 -7.95 17.59 -8.10
C ARG A 118 -9.46 17.63 -7.80
N ARG A 119 -10.34 17.47 -8.79
CA ARG A 119 -11.79 17.69 -8.62
C ARG A 119 -12.47 16.72 -7.65
N ARG A 120 -11.89 15.55 -7.39
CA ARG A 120 -12.37 14.59 -6.37
C ARG A 120 -11.56 14.58 -5.06
N ALA A 121 -10.56 15.45 -4.88
CA ALA A 121 -9.80 15.54 -3.63
C ALA A 121 -10.60 16.25 -2.50
N ALA A 122 -11.43 17.24 -2.86
CA ALA A 122 -12.19 18.06 -1.92
C ALA A 122 -13.22 17.28 -1.07
N ARG A 123 -13.69 16.12 -1.51
CA ARG A 123 -14.65 15.29 -0.74
C ARG A 123 -14.02 14.53 0.43
N ARG A 124 -12.69 14.45 0.52
CA ARG A 124 -11.99 13.62 1.54
C ARG A 124 -11.65 14.36 2.84
N GLY A 125 -11.56 15.70 2.80
CA GLY A 125 -11.24 16.50 3.99
C GLY A 125 -12.34 16.50 5.07
N ALA A 126 -13.55 16.08 4.74
CA ALA A 126 -14.69 16.11 5.67
C ALA A 126 -14.78 14.91 6.62
N THR A 127 -14.13 13.77 6.32
CA THR A 127 -14.42 12.51 7.03
C THR A 127 -13.26 11.96 7.86
N SER A 128 -12.02 12.44 7.70
CA SER A 128 -10.85 11.82 8.36
C SER A 128 -10.50 12.40 9.75
N ARG A 129 -11.31 13.30 10.33
CA ARG A 129 -11.02 13.86 11.68
C ARG A 129 -11.75 13.18 12.85
N ARG A 130 -12.61 12.19 12.61
CA ARG A 130 -13.20 11.38 13.69
C ARG A 130 -13.35 9.93 13.25
N ARG A 131 -12.41 9.08 13.70
CA ARG A 131 -12.62 7.70 14.16
C ARG A 131 -11.25 7.07 14.45
N ARG A 132 -10.73 7.37 15.65
CA ARG A 132 -9.93 6.36 16.35
C ARG A 132 -10.95 5.32 16.79
N HIS A 133 -10.90 4.11 16.23
CA HIS A 133 -11.62 2.96 16.76
C HIS A 133 -10.60 1.87 17.05
N ALA A 134 -10.61 1.46 18.31
CA ALA A 134 -9.82 0.39 18.87
C ALA A 134 -10.06 -0.91 18.10
N ILE A 135 -8.98 -1.61 17.78
CA ILE A 135 -9.03 -3.00 17.33
C ILE A 135 -8.92 -3.85 18.59
N THR A 136 -10.02 -4.46 19.01
CA THR A 136 -10.02 -5.61 19.92
C THR A 136 -9.78 -6.88 19.10
N PRO A 137 -8.81 -7.75 19.47
CA PRO A 137 -8.68 -9.06 18.85
C PRO A 137 -9.77 -9.99 19.37
N ARG A 138 -10.60 -10.52 18.48
CA ARG A 138 -11.60 -11.54 18.79
C ARG A 138 -10.90 -12.91 18.71
N THR A 139 -10.50 -13.46 19.85
CA THR A 139 -10.07 -14.86 19.98
C THR A 139 -11.31 -15.75 20.06
N SER A 140 -11.44 -16.70 19.15
CA SER A 140 -12.35 -17.85 19.30
C SER A 140 -11.51 -19.10 19.60
N PRO A 141 -11.85 -19.89 20.62
CA PRO A 141 -11.09 -21.08 20.98
C PRO A 141 -11.48 -22.27 20.08
N CYS A 142 -10.46 -22.92 19.50
CA CYS A 142 -10.62 -24.18 18.76
C CYS A 142 -10.48 -25.34 19.76
N SER A 143 -11.57 -26.08 20.00
CA SER A 143 -11.58 -27.30 20.80
C SER A 143 -11.12 -28.50 19.95
N VAL A 144 -10.22 -29.31 20.49
CA VAL A 144 -9.74 -30.57 19.90
C VAL A 144 -10.42 -31.72 20.66
N PRO A 145 -11.09 -32.68 19.99
CA PRO A 145 -11.63 -33.85 20.68
C PRO A 145 -10.52 -34.84 21.00
N ARG A 146 -10.45 -35.26 22.27
CA ARG A 146 -9.53 -36.27 22.78
C ARG A 146 -10.13 -37.65 22.53
N ALA A 147 -9.36 -38.52 21.87
CA ALA A 147 -9.73 -39.89 21.56
C ALA A 147 -9.83 -40.77 22.82
N ALA A 148 -10.75 -41.74 22.76
CA ALA A 148 -10.95 -42.82 23.72
C ALA A 148 -9.80 -43.83 23.67
N GLY A 149 -9.50 -44.43 24.83
CA GLY A 149 -8.48 -45.47 25.04
C GLY A 149 -8.06 -45.50 26.49
#